data_AF-X0YA72-F1
#
_entry.id   AF-X0YA72-F1
#
_cell.length_a   1.000
_cell.length_b   1.000
_cell.length_c   1.000
_cell.angle_alpha   90.00
_cell.angle_beta   90.00
_cell.angle_gamma   90.00
#
_symmetry.space_group_name_H-M   'P 1'
#
loop_
_entity.id
_entity.type
_entity.pdbx_description
1 polymer ?
#
loop_
_entity_poly.entity_id
_entity_poly.type
_entity_poly.pdbx_seq_one_letter_code
_entity_poly.pdbx_strand_id
1 'polypeptide(L)'
;MFDNLLSETGLPKLLKAYLIACKVEGKSPKTLEIYRQFINQYLQFARDNNLADISTYNVRLFLLSLQERFLSPATVNVYYRTLNTFFSWLEVEGIIKESPMLKIKLPRVPRKIMRPFSR
;
A
#
# COMPACT_ATOMS: atom_id res chain seq x y z
N MET A 1 -6.97 -22.56 7.23
CA MET A 1 -5.58 -22.25 6.85
C MET A 1 -5.45 -20.78 6.46
N PHE A 2 -5.86 -19.86 7.34
CA PHE A 2 -5.76 -18.39 7.13
C PHE A 2 -5.31 -17.64 8.39
N ASP A 3 -5.26 -18.31 9.55
CA ASP A 3 -4.94 -17.71 10.86
C ASP A 3 -3.50 -17.24 11.07
N ASN A 4 -2.62 -17.36 10.06
CA ASN A 4 -1.20 -17.06 10.23
C ASN A 4 -0.75 -15.72 9.59
N LEU A 5 -1.69 -14.91 9.08
CA LEU A 5 -1.37 -13.63 8.43
C LEU A 5 -1.18 -12.45 9.40
N LEU A 6 -1.62 -12.60 10.66
CA LEU A 6 -1.67 -11.51 11.65
C LEU A 6 -0.72 -11.67 12.86
N SER A 7 -0.11 -12.84 13.07
CA SER A 7 0.95 -13.07 14.07
C SER A 7 2.28 -12.44 13.64
N GLU A 8 3.28 -12.34 14.53
CA GLU A 8 4.64 -11.80 14.24
C GLU A 8 5.36 -12.44 13.03
N THR A 9 4.75 -13.48 12.44
CA THR A 9 5.10 -14.20 11.21
C THR A 9 4.34 -13.77 9.94
N GLY A 10 3.46 -12.76 9.99
CA GLY A 10 2.52 -12.37 8.92
C GLY A 10 2.94 -11.18 8.02
N LEU A 11 1.99 -10.29 7.68
CA LEU A 11 2.16 -9.14 6.76
C LEU A 11 3.43 -8.26 6.98
N PRO A 12 3.86 -7.94 8.22
CA PRO A 12 5.12 -7.20 8.45
C PRO A 12 6.36 -7.93 7.94
N LYS A 13 6.36 -9.27 7.98
CA LYS A 13 7.43 -10.09 7.42
C LYS A 13 7.49 -9.97 5.90
N LEU A 14 6.33 -9.87 5.23
CA LEU A 14 6.24 -9.66 3.79
C LEU A 14 6.83 -8.31 3.38
N LEU A 15 6.59 -7.25 4.16
CA LEU A 15 7.25 -5.96 3.94
C LEU A 15 8.77 -6.09 4.05
N LYS A 16 9.29 -6.77 5.08
CA LYS A 16 10.73 -6.97 5.24
C LYS A 16 11.33 -7.74 4.06
N ALA A 17 10.68 -8.82 3.62
CA ALA A 17 11.10 -9.61 2.47
C ALA A 17 11.12 -8.77 1.17
N TYR A 18 10.06 -8.00 0.92
CA TYR A 18 9.98 -7.10 -0.23
C TYR A 18 11.10 -6.04 -0.23
N LEU A 19 11.38 -5.42 0.92
CA LEU A 19 12.47 -4.43 1.01
C LEU A 19 13.84 -5.05 0.78
N ILE A 20 14.06 -6.30 1.21
CA ILE A 20 15.29 -7.04 0.92
C ILE A 20 15.39 -7.31 -0.59
N ALA A 21 14.33 -7.80 -1.23
CA ALA A 21 14.30 -8.03 -2.67
C ALA A 21 14.60 -6.75 -3.46
N CYS A 22 13.91 -5.65 -3.15
CA CYS A 22 14.18 -4.34 -3.76
C CYS A 22 15.62 -3.85 -3.53
N LYS A 23 16.22 -4.15 -2.38
CA LYS A 23 17.62 -3.79 -2.11
C LYS A 23 18.59 -4.60 -2.98
N VAL A 24 18.32 -5.89 -3.17
CA VAL A 24 19.10 -6.77 -4.07
C VAL A 24 18.97 -6.31 -5.54
N GLU A 25 17.79 -5.83 -5.95
CA GLU A 25 17.56 -5.23 -7.27
C GLU A 25 18.23 -3.85 -7.47
N GLY A 26 18.93 -3.32 -6.47
CA GLY A 26 19.62 -2.03 -6.57
C GLY A 26 18.72 -0.80 -6.48
N LYS A 27 17.51 -0.92 -5.90
CA LYS A 27 16.68 0.27 -5.65
C LYS A 27 17.38 1.24 -4.70
N SER A 28 17.27 2.53 -4.99
CA SER A 28 17.90 3.58 -4.17
C SER A 28 17.40 3.53 -2.72
N PRO A 29 18.21 3.97 -1.73
CA PRO A 29 17.77 4.09 -0.34
C PRO A 29 16.48 4.89 -0.20
N LYS A 30 16.35 5.97 -0.98
CA LYS A 30 15.14 6.81 -0.97
C LYS A 30 13.89 6.07 -1.43
N THR A 31 14.02 5.22 -2.45
CA THR A 31 12.93 4.36 -2.93
C THR A 31 12.51 3.35 -1.86
N LEU A 32 13.47 2.74 -1.16
CA LEU A 32 13.20 1.80 -0.06
C LEU A 32 12.48 2.49 1.10
N GLU A 33 12.86 3.71 1.46
CA GLU A 33 12.15 4.51 2.47
C GLU A 33 10.70 4.78 2.09
N ILE A 34 10.48 5.19 0.84
CA ILE A 34 9.13 5.42 0.28
C ILE A 34 8.29 4.15 0.38
N TYR A 35 8.82 3.01 -0.07
CA TYR A 35 8.12 1.73 0.01
C TYR A 35 7.81 1.34 1.45
N ARG A 36 8.80 1.42 2.35
CA ARG A 36 8.62 1.13 3.78
C ARG A 36 7.51 2.00 4.37
N GLN A 37 7.57 3.31 4.15
CA GLN A 37 6.62 4.25 4.74
C GLN A 37 5.18 4.00 4.28
N PHE A 38 4.96 3.83 2.97
CA PHE A 38 3.60 3.70 2.44
C PHE A 38 2.99 2.32 2.65
N ILE A 39 3.79 1.26 2.52
CA ILE A 39 3.31 -0.10 2.82
C ILE A 39 3.03 -0.23 4.31
N ASN A 40 3.90 0.28 5.18
CA ASN A 40 3.67 0.19 6.63
C ASN A 40 2.40 0.91 7.08
N GLN A 41 2.04 2.03 6.44
CA GLN A 41 0.76 2.69 6.72
C GLN A 41 -0.45 1.87 6.30
N TYR A 42 -0.38 1.15 5.18
CA TYR A 42 -1.42 0.19 4.81
C TYR A 42 -1.51 -0.96 5.83
N LEU A 43 -0.36 -1.51 6.25
CA LEU A 43 -0.32 -2.59 7.24
C LEU A 43 -0.89 -2.16 8.60
N GLN A 44 -0.57 -0.94 9.03
CA GLN A 44 -1.12 -0.35 10.24
C GLN A 44 -2.64 -0.16 10.11
N PHE A 45 -3.11 0.39 8.99
CA PHE A 45 -4.55 0.51 8.73
C PHE A 45 -5.26 -0.85 8.77
N ALA A 46 -4.68 -1.88 8.14
CA ALA A 46 -5.24 -3.22 8.14
C ALA A 46 -5.33 -3.79 9.56
N ARG A 47 -4.28 -3.61 10.37
CA ARG A 47 -4.29 -3.99 11.79
C ARG A 47 -5.36 -3.26 12.57
N ASP A 48 -5.42 -1.94 12.46
CA ASP A 48 -6.35 -1.09 13.24
C ASP A 48 -7.82 -1.39 12.91
N ASN A 49 -8.10 -1.90 11.70
CA ASN A 49 -9.43 -2.26 11.24
C ASN A 49 -9.70 -3.79 11.29
N ASN A 50 -8.82 -4.58 11.91
CA ASN A 50 -8.93 -6.04 12.00
C ASN A 50 -9.09 -6.75 10.64
N LEU A 51 -8.42 -6.24 9.60
CA LEU A 51 -8.43 -6.81 8.26
C LEU A 51 -7.40 -7.94 8.18
N ALA A 52 -7.88 -9.18 8.33
CA ALA A 52 -7.03 -10.38 8.44
C ALA A 52 -6.50 -10.90 7.11
N ASP A 53 -7.15 -10.56 6.00
CA ASP A 53 -6.89 -11.08 4.66
C ASP A 53 -6.33 -10.03 3.70
N ILE A 54 -5.62 -10.50 2.67
CA ILE A 54 -5.27 -9.68 1.51
C ILE A 54 -6.42 -9.78 0.51
N SER A 55 -7.20 -8.71 0.37
CA SER A 55 -8.28 -8.64 -0.61
C SER A 55 -8.41 -7.27 -1.25
N THR A 56 -9.01 -7.26 -2.44
CA THR A 56 -9.36 -6.02 -3.16
C THR A 56 -10.24 -5.10 -2.31
N TYR A 57 -11.11 -5.66 -1.46
CA TYR A 57 -11.97 -4.89 -0.57
C TYR A 57 -11.14 -4.12 0.47
N ASN A 58 -10.20 -4.78 1.14
CA ASN A 58 -9.35 -4.18 2.17
C ASN A 58 -8.47 -3.05 1.60
N VAL A 59 -7.96 -3.22 0.37
CA VAL A 59 -7.21 -2.16 -0.31
C VAL A 59 -8.11 -0.98 -0.69
N ARG A 60 -9.34 -1.23 -1.15
CA ARG A 60 -10.30 -0.15 -1.46
C ARG A 60 -10.66 0.65 -0.21
N LEU A 61 -10.88 -0.01 0.93
CA LEU A 61 -11.10 0.65 2.21
C LEU A 61 -9.93 1.57 2.59
N PHE A 62 -8.70 1.09 2.42
CA PHE A 62 -7.53 1.91 2.68
C PHE A 62 -7.47 3.14 1.76
N LEU A 63 -7.65 2.96 0.45
CA LEU A 63 -7.62 4.07 -0.50
C LEU A 63 -8.74 5.09 -0.24
N LEU A 64 -9.92 4.63 0.17
CA LEU A 64 -11.01 5.50 0.62
C LEU A 64 -10.60 6.33 1.84
N SER A 65 -9.99 5.69 2.85
CA SER A 65 -9.50 6.41 4.04
C SER A 65 -8.46 7.49 3.70
N LEU A 66 -7.63 7.29 2.67
CA LEU A 66 -6.67 8.30 2.20
C LEU A 66 -7.36 9.49 1.52
N GLN A 67 -8.45 9.24 0.80
CA GLN A 67 -9.25 10.29 0.17
C GLN A 67 -9.99 11.13 1.23
N GLU A 68 -10.55 10.48 2.25
CA GLU A 68 -11.25 11.15 3.36
C GLU A 68 -10.31 11.99 4.23
N ARG A 69 -9.03 11.63 4.30
CA ARG A 69 -7.98 12.43 4.96
C ARG A 69 -7.56 13.68 4.18
N PHE A 70 -8.23 14.00 3.07
CA PHE A 70 -7.94 15.15 2.19
C PHE A 70 -6.49 15.23 1.71
N LEU A 71 -5.84 14.07 1.51
CA LEU A 71 -4.49 14.02 0.94
C LEU A 71 -4.48 14.51 -0.51
N SER A 72 -3.33 15.02 -0.95
CA SER A 72 -3.18 15.47 -2.33
C SER A 72 -3.37 14.30 -3.31
N PRO A 73 -3.92 14.53 -4.51
CA PRO A 73 -4.02 13.51 -5.56
C PRO A 73 -2.67 12.84 -5.87
N ALA A 74 -1.58 13.61 -5.82
CA ALA A 74 -0.23 13.09 -6.02
C ALA A 74 0.16 12.08 -4.93
N THR A 75 -0.11 12.42 -3.66
CA THR A 75 0.15 11.54 -2.53
C THR A 75 -0.61 10.21 -2.66
N VAL A 76 -1.92 10.26 -2.93
CA VAL A 76 -2.75 9.06 -3.12
C VAL A 76 -2.25 8.20 -4.29
N ASN A 77 -1.81 8.83 -5.38
CA ASN A 77 -1.21 8.11 -6.51
C ASN A 77 0.09 7.39 -6.10
N VAL A 78 0.92 8.00 -5.25
CA VAL A 78 2.13 7.33 -4.75
C VAL A 78 1.77 6.11 -3.89
N TYR A 79 0.79 6.19 -2.98
CA TYR A 79 0.30 5.01 -2.26
C TYR A 79 -0.19 3.92 -3.21
N TYR A 80 -1.05 4.29 -4.18
CA TYR A 80 -1.58 3.36 -5.16
C TYR A 80 -0.46 2.63 -5.91
N ARG A 81 0.52 3.37 -6.44
CA ARG A 81 1.64 2.79 -7.19
C ARG A 81 2.49 1.89 -6.31
N THR A 82 2.82 2.32 -5.09
CA THR A 82 3.61 1.51 -4.15
C THR A 82 2.90 0.21 -3.78
N LEU A 83 1.59 0.26 -3.50
CA LEU A 83 0.80 -0.94 -3.22
C LEU A 83 0.73 -1.86 -4.45
N ASN A 84 0.57 -1.30 -5.64
CA ASN A 84 0.58 -2.07 -6.88
C ASN A 84 1.89 -2.85 -7.04
N THR A 85 3.04 -2.19 -6.88
CA THR A 85 4.35 -2.87 -7.00
C THR A 85 4.53 -3.95 -5.93
N PHE A 86 4.14 -3.66 -4.69
CA PHE A 86 4.25 -4.61 -3.59
C PHE A 86 3.40 -5.87 -3.81
N PHE A 87 2.12 -5.70 -4.15
CA PHE A 87 1.22 -6.84 -4.35
C PHE A 87 1.54 -7.63 -5.62
N SER A 88 1.99 -6.97 -6.69
CA SER A 88 2.51 -7.68 -7.86
C SER A 88 3.76 -8.49 -7.55
N TRP A 89 4.66 -7.99 -6.69
CA TRP A 89 5.81 -8.78 -6.23
C TRP A 89 5.37 -10.01 -5.44
N LEU A 90 4.39 -9.88 -4.54
CA LEU A 90 3.85 -11.04 -3.79
C LEU A 90 3.24 -12.11 -4.72
N GLU A 91 2.59 -11.68 -5.80
CA GLU A 91 2.03 -12.58 -6.81
C GLU A 91 3.15 -13.31 -7.58
N VAL A 92 4.18 -12.59 -8.03
CA VAL A 92 5.33 -13.17 -8.75
C VAL A 92 6.09 -14.18 -7.90
N GLU A 93 6.25 -13.91 -6.60
CA GLU A 93 6.89 -14.82 -5.65
C GLU A 93 5.99 -16.01 -5.25
N GLY A 94 4.75 -16.08 -5.75
CA GLY A 94 3.80 -17.14 -5.43
C GLY A 94 3.24 -17.09 -4.00
N ILE A 95 3.39 -15.96 -3.31
CA ILE A 95 2.90 -15.75 -1.94
C ILE A 95 1.38 -15.55 -1.94
N ILE A 96 0.86 -14.89 -2.97
CA ILE A 96 -0.57 -14.77 -3.24
C ILE A 96 -0.88 -15.27 -4.66
N LYS A 97 -2.11 -15.74 -4.87
CA LYS A 97 -2.54 -16.28 -6.17
C LYS A 97 -2.77 -15.19 -7.23
N GLU A 98 -3.27 -14.04 -6.82
CA GLU A 98 -3.59 -12.90 -7.69
C GLU A 98 -3.42 -11.60 -6.91
N SER A 99 -2.88 -10.57 -7.54
CA SER A 99 -2.77 -9.25 -6.91
C SER A 99 -4.15 -8.63 -6.63
N PRO A 100 -4.47 -8.19 -5.39
CA PRO A 100 -5.72 -7.50 -5.07
C PRO A 100 -5.88 -6.16 -5.81
N MET A 101 -4.79 -5.64 -6.37
CA MET A 101 -4.75 -4.38 -7.11
C MET A 101 -5.28 -4.52 -8.54
N LEU A 102 -5.36 -5.73 -9.09
CA LEU A 102 -5.72 -5.99 -10.49
C LEU A 102 -7.08 -5.38 -10.89
N LYS A 103 -8.02 -5.31 -9.95
CA LYS A 103 -9.40 -4.78 -10.16
C LYS A 103 -9.60 -3.38 -9.58
N ILE A 104 -8.52 -2.69 -9.20
CA ILE A 104 -8.58 -1.35 -8.61
C ILE A 104 -8.17 -0.35 -9.68
N LYS A 105 -9.06 0.59 -10.00
CA LYS A 105 -8.71 1.73 -10.86
C LYS A 105 -8.04 2.80 -10.02
N LEU A 106 -7.13 3.55 -10.64
CA LEU A 106 -6.46 4.68 -10.00
C LEU A 106 -7.51 5.63 -9.35
N PRO A 107 -7.40 5.93 -8.04
CA PRO A 107 -8.35 6.80 -7.36
C PRO A 107 -8.36 8.20 -7.98
N ARG A 108 -9.54 8.67 -8.41
CA ARG A 108 -9.75 10.06 -8.79
C ARG A 108 -9.93 10.87 -7.52
N VAL A 109 -8.89 11.60 -7.10
CA VAL A 109 -8.98 12.50 -5.95
C VAL A 109 -9.41 13.88 -6.47
N PRO A 110 -10.54 14.43 -5.97
CA PRO A 110 -10.92 15.81 -6.31
C PRO A 110 -9.77 16.75 -5.95
N ARG A 111 -9.36 17.63 -6.89
CA ARG A 111 -8.32 18.61 -6.58
C ARG A 111 -8.85 19.54 -5.50
N LYS A 112 -8.12 19.69 -4.39
CA LYS A 112 -8.34 20.76 -3.44
C LYS A 112 -8.17 22.08 -4.20
N ILE A 113 -9.24 22.86 -4.36
CA ILE A 113 -9.14 24.23 -4.85
C ILE A 113 -8.43 25.00 -3.73
N MET A 114 -7.11 25.16 -3.84
CA MET A 114 -6.40 26.10 -3.00
C MET A 114 -6.87 27.49 -3.43
N ARG A 115 -7.63 28.16 -2.57
CA ARG A 115 -7.86 29.60 -2.74
C ARG A 115 -6.48 30.27 -2.77
N PRO A 116 -6.18 31.13 -3.75
CA PRO A 116 -4.92 31.85 -3.74
C PRO A 116 -4.82 32.63 -2.42
N PHE A 117 -3.63 32.63 -1.82
CA PHE A 117 -3.32 33.54 -0.72
C PHE A 117 -3.50 34.96 -1.25
N SER A 118 -4.57 35.64 -0.83
CA SER A 118 -4.69 37.07 -1.04
C SER A 118 -3.67 37.73 -0.12
N ARG A 119 -2.73 38.48 -0.72
CA ARG A 119 -1.75 39.31 0.00
C ARG A 119 -2.33 40.67 0.29
#